data_AF-A0A645I976-F1
#
_entry.id   AF-A0A645I976-F1
#
_cell.length_a   1.000
_cell.length_b   1.000
_cell.length_c   1.000
_cell.angle_alpha   90.00
_cell.angle_beta   90.00
_cell.angle_gamma   90.00
#
_symmetry.space_group_name_H-M   'P 1'
#
loop_
_entity.id
_entity.type
_entity.pdbx_description
1 polymer ?
#
loop_
_entity_poly.entity_id
_entity_poly.type
_entity_poly.pdbx_seq_one_letter_code
_entity_poly.pdbx_strand_id
1 'polypeptide(L)'
;MLADKDINSVVDLLKDTVLTWKIAPLTVPRAATIGQLEKALQGETVQHFNSVQLAFKSALNETKNNQLILVCGSFHTLEAVWEYLEECQ
;
A
#
# COMPACT_ATOMS: atom_id res chain seq x y z
N MET A 1 -2.64 4.25 4.51
CA MET A 1 -2.51 5.71 4.71
C MET A 1 -3.19 6.12 6.02
N LEU A 2 -2.97 7.35 6.47
CA LEU A 2 -3.73 7.92 7.60
C LEU A 2 -5.01 8.62 7.08
N ALA A 3 -6.10 8.52 7.83
CA ALA A 3 -7.44 9.00 7.48
C ALA A 3 -7.52 10.52 7.31
N ASP A 4 -6.64 11.26 7.96
CA ASP A 4 -6.59 12.73 7.91
C ASP A 4 -5.69 13.26 6.77
N LYS A 5 -5.15 12.37 5.92
CA LYS A 5 -4.41 12.74 4.72
C LYS A 5 -5.33 12.83 3.50
N ASP A 6 -4.88 13.59 2.51
CA ASP A 6 -5.55 13.64 1.21
C ASP A 6 -5.22 12.40 0.38
N ILE A 7 -5.97 11.33 0.62
CA ILE A 7 -5.82 10.03 -0.05
C ILE A 7 -6.14 10.16 -1.53
N ASN A 8 -7.18 10.94 -1.89
CA ASN A 8 -7.62 11.08 -3.28
C ASN A 8 -6.54 11.75 -4.13
N SER A 9 -5.96 12.86 -3.67
CA SER A 9 -4.88 13.52 -4.41
C SER A 9 -3.67 12.62 -4.63
N VAL A 10 -3.33 11.76 -3.65
CA VAL A 10 -2.23 10.79 -3.81
C VAL A 10 -2.56 9.75 -4.86
N VAL A 11 -3.78 9.20 -4.86
CA VAL A 11 -4.22 8.24 -5.89
C VAL A 11 -4.24 8.90 -7.26
N ASP A 12 -4.80 10.10 -7.39
CA ASP A 12 -4.89 10.82 -8.65
C ASP A 12 -3.52 11.11 -9.30
N LEU A 13 -2.50 11.38 -8.49
CA LEU A 13 -1.13 11.59 -8.98
C LEU A 13 -0.43 10.31 -9.43
N LEU A 14 -0.86 9.15 -8.93
CA LEU A 14 -0.16 7.87 -9.10
C LEU A 14 -0.90 6.89 -10.01
N LYS A 15 -2.21 7.04 -10.21
CA LYS A 15 -3.06 6.08 -10.93
C LYS A 15 -2.59 5.78 -12.35
N ASP A 16 -2.04 6.79 -13.06
CA ASP A 16 -1.54 6.60 -14.43
C ASP A 16 -0.20 5.85 -14.49
N THR A 17 0.47 5.66 -13.34
CA THR A 17 1.78 4.99 -13.24
C THR A 17 1.69 3.66 -12.50
N VAL A 18 0.80 3.54 -11.52
CA VAL A 18 0.65 2.34 -10.68
C VAL A 18 -0.37 1.39 -11.32
N LEU A 19 0.10 0.24 -11.79
CA LEU A 19 -0.74 -0.76 -12.46
C LEU A 19 -1.62 -1.57 -11.51
N THR A 20 -1.07 -1.91 -10.34
CA THR A 20 -1.75 -2.75 -9.34
C THR A 20 -1.51 -2.18 -7.95
N TRP A 21 -2.60 -1.89 -7.24
CA TRP A 21 -2.58 -1.39 -5.88
C TRP A 21 -2.76 -2.53 -4.89
N LYS A 22 -1.80 -2.68 -3.98
CA LYS A 22 -1.88 -3.66 -2.88
C LYS A 22 -2.07 -2.88 -1.58
N ILE A 23 -3.26 -2.98 -0.98
CA ILE A 23 -3.63 -2.21 0.21
C ILE A 23 -3.76 -3.09 1.45
N ALA A 24 -3.47 -2.49 2.59
CA ALA A 24 -3.55 -3.14 3.89
C ALA A 24 -3.93 -2.13 4.99
N PRO A 25 -4.57 -2.58 6.08
CA PRO A 25 -4.89 -1.69 7.20
C PRO A 25 -3.61 -1.30 7.96
N LEU A 26 -3.67 -0.14 8.63
CA LEU A 26 -2.68 0.25 9.64
C LEU A 26 -3.32 0.15 11.02
N THR A 27 -2.55 -0.27 12.03
CA THR A 27 -3.04 -0.47 13.41
C THR A 27 -2.73 0.74 14.29
N VAL A 28 -3.10 1.94 13.81
CA VAL A 28 -2.87 3.21 14.52
C VAL A 28 -4.17 4.02 14.60
N PRO A 29 -4.37 4.89 15.62
CA PRO A 29 -5.64 5.58 15.84
C PRO A 29 -6.16 6.41 14.67
N ARG A 30 -5.25 6.90 13.82
CA ARG A 30 -5.56 7.72 12.64
C ARG A 30 -5.53 6.92 11.34
N ALA A 31 -5.53 5.59 11.38
CA ALA A 31 -5.49 4.79 10.16
C ALA A 31 -6.75 5.02 9.31
N ALA A 32 -6.55 5.20 8.00
CA ALA A 32 -7.65 5.09 7.07
C ALA A 32 -8.20 3.66 7.09
N THR A 33 -9.52 3.53 7.11
CA THR A 33 -10.17 2.24 6.94
C THR A 33 -9.91 1.70 5.53
N ILE A 34 -10.00 0.38 5.36
CA ILE A 34 -9.91 -0.24 4.03
C ILE A 34 -10.97 0.36 3.08
N GLY A 35 -12.20 0.56 3.55
CA GLY A 35 -13.26 1.18 2.75
C GLY A 35 -12.94 2.60 2.27
N GLN A 36 -12.19 3.38 3.05
CA GLN A 36 -11.72 4.70 2.59
C GLN A 36 -10.67 4.58 1.47
N LEU A 37 -9.78 3.59 1.55
CA LEU A 37 -8.78 3.33 0.51
C LEU A 37 -9.44 2.79 -0.77
N GLU A 38 -10.37 1.84 -0.66
CA GLU A 38 -11.14 1.30 -1.79
C GLU A 38 -11.91 2.40 -2.51
N LYS A 39 -12.57 3.28 -1.75
CA LYS A 39 -13.32 4.39 -2.34
C LYS A 39 -12.42 5.34 -3.14
N ALA A 40 -11.21 5.62 -2.65
CA ALA A 40 -10.25 6.46 -3.36
C ALA A 40 -9.68 5.77 -4.61
N LEU A 41 -9.53 4.44 -4.57
CA LEU A 41 -9.00 3.60 -5.65
C LEU A 41 -10.10 3.06 -6.59
N GLN A 42 -11.28 3.68 -6.61
CA GLN A 42 -12.39 3.20 -7.42
C GLN A 42 -12.03 3.23 -8.91
N GLY A 43 -12.10 2.08 -9.57
CA GLY A 43 -11.75 1.91 -10.98
C GLY A 43 -10.32 1.40 -11.20
N GLU A 44 -9.49 1.37 -10.16
CA GLU A 44 -8.15 0.82 -10.21
C GLU A 44 -8.14 -0.70 -9.94
N THR A 45 -7.06 -1.37 -10.30
CA THR A 45 -6.85 -2.78 -9.92
C THR A 45 -6.34 -2.85 -8.49
N VAL A 46 -7.17 -3.31 -7.55
CA VAL A 46 -6.87 -3.33 -6.10
C VAL A 46 -6.86 -4.75 -5.55
N GLN A 47 -5.89 -5.04 -4.68
CA GLN A 47 -5.78 -6.28 -3.91
C GLN A 47 -5.66 -5.99 -2.42
N HIS A 48 -6.30 -6.82 -1.62
CA HIS A 48 -6.47 -6.62 -0.18
C HIS A 48 -5.62 -7.59 0.62
N PHE A 49 -4.97 -7.07 1.65
CA PHE A 49 -4.15 -7.85 2.56
C PHE A 49 -4.44 -7.48 4.01
N ASN A 50 -4.23 -8.44 4.90
CA ASN A 50 -4.45 -8.25 6.33
C ASN A 50 -3.34 -7.43 7.00
N SER A 51 -2.18 -7.30 6.37
CA SER A 51 -1.05 -6.48 6.85
C SER A 51 -0.20 -5.96 5.71
N VAL A 52 0.55 -4.90 5.97
CA VAL A 52 1.50 -4.29 5.00
C VAL A 52 2.59 -5.30 4.62
N GLN A 53 3.08 -6.08 5.58
CA GLN A 53 4.06 -7.14 5.34
C GLN A 53 3.55 -8.19 4.35
N LEU A 54 2.29 -8.62 4.49
CA LEU A 54 1.69 -9.59 3.57
C LEU A 54 1.49 -8.99 2.17
N ALA A 55 1.06 -7.72 2.08
CA ALA A 55 0.96 -6.99 0.82
C ALA A 55 2.32 -6.90 0.11
N PHE A 56 3.36 -6.53 0.86
CA PHE A 56 4.72 -6.40 0.34
C PHE A 56 5.32 -7.75 -0.09
N LYS A 57 5.16 -8.80 0.73
CA LYS A 57 5.56 -10.17 0.37
C LYS A 57 4.89 -10.64 -0.92
N SER A 58 3.59 -10.38 -1.08
CA SER A 58 2.88 -10.68 -2.32
C SER A 58 3.42 -9.86 -3.50
N ALA A 59 3.75 -8.57 -3.30
CA ALA A 59 4.41 -7.75 -4.31
C ALA A 59 5.75 -8.35 -4.75
N LEU A 60 6.61 -8.74 -3.82
CA LEU A 60 7.90 -9.38 -4.10
C LEU A 60 7.74 -10.67 -4.91
N ASN A 61 6.78 -11.52 -4.54
CA ASN A 61 6.55 -12.80 -5.22
C ASN A 61 5.99 -12.65 -6.64
N GLU A 62 5.23 -11.58 -6.92
CA GLU A 62 4.57 -11.36 -8.21
C GLU A 62 5.38 -10.46 -9.16
N THR A 63 6.33 -9.70 -8.63
CA THR A 63 7.16 -8.77 -9.41
C THR A 63 8.15 -9.53 -10.28
N LYS A 64 8.16 -9.19 -11.58
CA LYS A 64 9.11 -9.73 -12.56
C LYS A 64 10.29 -8.79 -12.76
N ASN A 65 11.32 -9.26 -13.46
CA ASN A 65 12.43 -8.42 -13.90
C ASN A 65 11.90 -7.16 -14.63
N ASN A 66 12.47 -6.01 -14.29
CA ASN A 66 12.14 -4.67 -14.83
C ASN A 66 10.82 -4.07 -14.34
N GLN A 67 10.25 -4.56 -13.24
CA GLN A 67 9.12 -3.91 -12.56
C GLN A 67 9.57 -3.24 -11.25
N LEU A 68 8.87 -2.18 -10.87
CA LEU A 68 9.15 -1.41 -9.65
C LEU A 68 8.03 -1.66 -8.62
N ILE A 69 8.42 -1.92 -7.37
CA ILE A 69 7.52 -1.91 -6.23
C ILE A 69 7.64 -0.54 -5.54
N LEU A 70 6.55 0.23 -5.54
CA LEU A 70 6.46 1.49 -4.80
C LEU A 70 5.75 1.25 -3.46
N VAL A 71 6.47 1.39 -2.36
CA VAL A 71 5.88 1.40 -1.01
C VAL A 71 5.62 2.85 -0.60
N CYS A 72 4.36 3.22 -0.37
CA CYS A 72 3.99 4.60 -0.08
C CYS A 72 2.77 4.72 0.84
N GLY A 73 2.50 5.95 1.28
CA GLY A 73 1.25 6.34 1.95
C GLY A 73 1.36 6.71 3.43
N SER A 74 2.34 6.20 4.17
CA SER A 74 2.60 6.59 5.57
C SER A 74 3.97 6.12 6.03
N PHE A 75 4.56 6.78 7.03
CA PHE A 75 5.74 6.27 7.73
C PHE A 75 5.50 4.88 8.33
N HIS A 76 4.32 4.61 8.91
CA HIS A 76 3.96 3.28 9.42
C HIS A 76 3.93 2.20 8.33
N THR A 77 3.66 2.59 7.08
CA THR A 77 3.73 1.64 5.95
C THR A 77 5.18 1.33 5.60
N LEU A 78 6.07 2.32 5.66
CA LEU A 78 7.51 2.12 5.45
C LEU A 78 8.15 1.31 6.57
N GLU A 79 7.81 1.62 7.83
CA GLU A 79 8.24 0.91 9.03
C GLU A 79 7.90 -0.59 8.94
N ALA A 80 6.65 -0.92 8.63
CA ALA A 80 6.22 -2.32 8.48
C ALA A 80 6.99 -3.07 7.37
N VAL A 81 7.34 -2.40 6.27
CA VAL A 81 8.17 -3.00 5.22
C VAL A 81 9.62 -3.15 5.66
N TRP A 82 10.15 -2.17 6.40
CA TRP A 82 11.49 -2.22 6.95
C TRP A 82 11.65 -3.40 7.91
N GLU A 83 10.71 -3.58 8.85
CA GLU A 83 10.66 -4.73 9.76
C GLU A 83 10.66 -6.06 8.99
N TYR A 84 9.82 -6.18 7.95
CA TYR A 84 9.79 -7.39 7.11
C TYR A 84 11.14 -7.68 6.45
N LEU A 85 11.84 -6.64 5.97
CA LEU A 85 13.15 -6.79 5.32
C LEU A 85 14.23 -7.18 6.33
N GLU A 86 14.20 -6.64 7.55
CA GLU A 86 15.12 -7.04 8.63
C GLU A 86 14.90 -8.48 9.09
N GLU A 87 13.64 -8.93 9.21
CA GLU A 87 13.31 -10.31 9.58
C GLU A 87 13.68 -11.36 8.52
N CYS A 88 13.80 -10.94 7.26
CA CYS A 88 14.16 -11.82 6.13
C CYS A 88 15.67 -11.83 5.83
N GLN A 89 16.50 -11.12 6.61
CA GLN A 89 17.97 -11.25 6.58
C GLN A 89 18.43 -12.52 7.31
#